data_AF-A0A7W0SVE3-F1
#
_entry.id   AF-A0A7W0SVE3-F1
#
_cell.length_a   1.000
_cell.length_b   1.000
_cell.length_c   1.000
_cell.angle_alpha   90.00
_cell.angle_beta   90.00
_cell.angle_gamma   90.00
#
_symmetry.space_group_name_H-M   'P 1'
#
loop_
_entity.id
_entity.type
_entity.pdbx_description
1 polymer ?
#
loop_
_entity_poly.entity_id
_entity_poly.type
_entity_poly.pdbx_seq_one_letter_code
_entity_poly.pdbx_strand_id
1 'polypeptide(L)' 'MTAIAEAVSSGELPGRVWMYSNYHCNLACSYCLTESGPGVTRRELTGERMIEVARDAAELGF' A
#
# COMPACT_ATOMS: atom_id res chain seq x y z
N MET A 1 22.86 4.65 -3.76
CA MET A 1 21.75 3.67 -3.71
C MET A 1 21.12 3.81 -2.33
N THR A 2 19.79 3.81 -2.20
CA THR A 2 19.14 3.88 -0.87
C THR A 2 19.29 2.51 -0.17
N ALA A 3 19.18 2.47 1.16
CA ALA A 3 19.17 1.20 1.88
C ALA A 3 18.02 0.27 1.43
N ILE A 4 16.87 0.85 1.04
CA ILE A 4 15.75 0.10 0.48
C ILE A 4 16.12 -0.52 -0.87
N ALA A 5 16.71 0.25 -1.78
CA ALA A 5 17.13 -0.24 -3.09
C ALA A 5 18.13 -1.42 -2.97
N GLU A 6 19.06 -1.35 -2.03
CA GLU A 6 20.00 -2.43 -1.74
C GLU A 6 19.28 -3.69 -1.24
N ALA A 7 18.35 -3.54 -0.28
CA ALA A 7 17.56 -4.64 0.26
C ALA A 7 16.62 -5.28 -0.79
N VAL A 8 16.04 -4.49 -1.71
CA VAL A 8 15.25 -5.00 -2.84
C VAL A 8 16.15 -5.76 -3.83
N SER A 9 17.31 -5.20 -4.18
CA SER A 9 18.23 -5.82 -5.14
C SER A 9 18.86 -7.13 -4.65
N SER A 10 19.07 -7.24 -3.33
CA SER A 10 19.59 -8.45 -2.68
C SER A 10 18.50 -9.50 -2.41
N GLY A 11 17.22 -9.15 -2.60
CA GLY A 11 16.09 -10.03 -2.33
C GLY A 11 15.68 -10.14 -0.86
N GLU A 12 16.27 -9.35 0.03
CA GLU A 12 15.86 -9.24 1.44
C GLU A 12 14.45 -8.63 1.56
N LEU A 13 14.16 -7.62 0.72
CA LEU A 13 12.82 -7.05 0.58
C LEU A 13 12.20 -7.43 -0.78
N PRO A 14 10.88 -7.68 -0.83
CA PRO A 14 10.19 -7.84 -2.09
C PRO A 14 10.10 -6.48 -2.83
N GLY A 15 10.43 -6.47 -4.12
CA GLY A 15 10.27 -5.29 -5.01
C GLY A 15 8.81 -5.03 -5.40
N ARG A 16 7.92 -4.93 -4.41
CA ARG A 16 6.49 -4.60 -4.61
C ARG A 16 6.01 -3.64 -3.55
N VAL A 17 5.27 -2.63 -3.98
CA VAL A 17 4.52 -1.73 -3.09
C VAL A 17 3.03 -2.02 -3.20
N TRP A 18 2.37 -2.16 -2.05
CA TRP A 18 0.93 -2.36 -1.96
C TRP A 18 0.27 -1.09 -1.45
N MET A 19 -0.80 -0.67 -2.11
CA MET A 19 -1.61 0.48 -1.72
C MET A 19 -3.05 0.04 -1.50
N TYR A 20 -3.58 0.28 -0.30
CA TYR A 20 -5.01 0.17 -0.06
C TYR A 20 -5.68 1.45 -0.56
N SER A 21 -6.36 1.36 -1.71
CA SER A 21 -7.04 2.53 -2.28
C SER A 21 -8.23 2.97 -1.42
N ASN A 22 -8.85 2.05 -0.70
CA ASN A 22 -9.91 2.31 0.26
C ASN A 22 -10.11 1.12 1.20
N TYR A 23 -10.89 1.31 2.26
CA TYR A 23 -11.26 0.26 3.23
C TYR A 23 -12.79 -0.01 3.25
N HIS A 24 -13.49 0.39 2.19
CA HIS A 24 -14.95 0.26 2.11
C HIS A 24 -15.26 -1.11 1.53
N CYS A 25 -15.58 -2.04 2.42
CA CYS A 25 -15.97 -3.39 2.03
C CYS A 25 -17.44 -3.62 2.37
N ASN A 26 -18.15 -4.35 1.52
CA ASN A 26 -19.53 -4.77 1.79
C ASN A 26 -19.61 -5.99 2.72
N LEU A 27 -18.47 -6.58 3.07
CA LEU A 27 -18.36 -7.72 3.98
C LEU A 27 -17.99 -7.26 5.39
N ALA A 28 -18.39 -8.05 6.39
CA ALA A 28 -18.09 -7.83 7.81
C ALA A 28 -17.34 -9.04 8.38
N CYS A 29 -16.21 -9.39 7.78
CA CYS A 29 -15.44 -10.57 8.17
C CYS A 29 -14.84 -10.39 9.57
N SER A 30 -15.02 -11.38 10.46
CA SER A 30 -14.42 -11.40 11.80
C SER A 30 -12.90 -11.50 11.80
N TYR A 31 -12.29 -11.82 10.66
CA TYR A 31 -10.85 -11.99 10.47
C TYR A 31 -10.22 -10.88 9.62
N CYS A 32 -10.93 -9.77 9.35
CA CYS A 32 -10.38 -8.69 8.51
C CYS A 32 -9.28 -7.92 9.23
N LEU A 33 -8.01 -8.14 8.84
CA LEU A 33 -6.84 -7.47 9.44
C LEU A 33 -6.89 -5.94 9.34
N THR A 34 -7.38 -5.41 8.23
CA THR A 34 -7.42 -3.96 7.98
C THR A 34 -8.67 -3.28 8.51
N GLU A 35 -9.53 -4.04 9.19
CA GLU A 35 -10.81 -3.56 9.73
C GLU A 35 -11.64 -2.83 8.67
N SER A 36 -11.71 -3.41 7.47
CA SER A 36 -12.58 -2.93 6.38
C SER A 36 -14.01 -3.41 6.59
N GLY A 37 -15.00 -2.62 6.21
CA GLY A 37 -16.41 -3.02 6.34
C GLY A 37 -17.42 -1.90 6.08
N PRO A 38 -18.73 -2.18 6.20
CA PRO A 38 -19.78 -1.24 5.79
C PRO A 38 -19.90 0.01 6.66
N GLY A 39 -19.50 -0.07 7.93
CA GLY A 39 -19.63 1.02 8.91
C GLY A 39 -18.33 1.74 9.23
N VAL A 40 -17.25 1.47 8.49
CA VAL A 40 -15.93 2.04 8.80
C VAL A 40 -15.87 3.51 8.42
N THR A 41 -15.01 4.27 9.11
CA THR A 41 -14.75 5.66 8.71
C THR A 41 -14.21 5.70 7.29
N ARG A 42 -14.74 6.61 6.48
CA ARG A 42 -14.34 6.81 5.08
C ARG A 42 -12.86 7.17 5.01
N ARG A 43 -12.07 6.25 4.45
CA ARG A 43 -10.63 6.39 4.19
C ARG A 43 -10.39 5.98 2.75
N GLU A 44 -10.00 6.93 1.90
CA GLU A 44 -9.77 6.73 0.48
C GLU A 44 -8.45 7.39 0.09
N LEU A 45 -7.69 6.69 -0.75
CA LEU A 45 -6.49 7.17 -1.39
C LEU A 45 -6.85 7.59 -2.82
N THR A 46 -6.63 8.87 -3.13
CA THR A 46 -6.97 9.39 -4.45
C THR A 46 -6.06 8.82 -5.54
N GLY A 47 -6.52 8.87 -6.79
CA GLY A 47 -5.73 8.42 -7.94
C GLY A 47 -4.42 9.19 -8.09
N GLU A 48 -4.48 10.50 -7.89
CA GLU A 48 -3.33 11.40 -7.92
C GLU A 48 -2.30 10.99 -6.85
N ARG A 49 -2.76 10.74 -5.62
CA ARG A 49 -1.88 10.30 -4.54
C ARG A 49 -1.28 8.93 -4.79
N MET A 50 -2.01 8.01 -5.42
CA MET A 50 -1.47 6.70 -5.84
C MET A 50 -0.34 6.86 -6.85
N ILE A 51 -0.45 7.79 -7.81
CA ILE A 51 0.60 8.06 -8.79
C ILE A 51 1.83 8.67 -8.11
N GLU A 52 1.64 9.61 -7.18
CA GLU A 52 2.74 10.19 -6.40
C GLU A 52 3.48 9.11 -5.60
N VAL A 53 2.75 8.28 -4.86
CA VAL A 53 3.35 7.18 -4.08
C VAL A 53 4.10 6.19 -4.97
N ALA A 54 3.59 5.91 -6.17
CA ALA A 54 4.30 5.03 -7.12
C ALA A 54 5.62 5.64 -7.61
N ARG A 55 5.69 6.97 -7.80
CA ARG A 55 6.93 7.67 -8.15
C ARG A 55 7.90 7.67 -6.98
N ASP A 56 7.43 8.01 -5.78
CA ASP A 56 8.23 7.98 -4.56
C ASP A 56 8.83 6.57 -4.32
N ALA A 57 8.04 5.52 -4.56
CA ALA A 57 8.50 4.14 -4.45
C ALA A 57 9.61 3.80 -5.45
N ALA A 58 9.48 4.23 -6.71
CA ALA A 58 10.50 4.02 -7.73
C ALA A 58 11.82 4.74 -7.37
N GLU A 59 11.74 5.94 -6.81
CA GLU A 59 12.91 6.68 -6.32
C GLU A 59 13.59 6.00 -5.12
N LEU A 60 12.81 5.31 -4.27
CA LEU A 60 13.32 4.51 -3.17
C LEU A 60 13.94 3.17 -3.61
N GLY A 61 13.72 2.75 -4.86
CA GLY A 61 14.28 1.52 -5.43
C GLY A 61 13.43 0.27 -5.18
N PHE A 62 12.12 0.45 -5.00
CA PHE A 62 11.16 -0.65 -5.11
C PHE A 62 10.98 -1.11 -6.55
#